data_AF-N9KSB8-F1
#
_entry.id   AF-N9KSB8-F1
#
_cell.length_a   1.000
_cell.length_b   1.000
_cell.length_c   1.000
_cell.angle_alpha   90.00
_cell.angle_beta   90.00
_cell.angle_gamma   90.00
#
_symmetry.space_group_name_H-M   'P 1'
#
loop_
_entity.id
_entity.type
_entity.pdbx_description
1 polymer ?
#
loop_
_entity_poly.entity_id
_entity_poly.type
_entity_poly.pdbx_seq_one_letter_code
_entity_poly.pdbx_strand_id
1 'polypeptide(L)'
;MKKTISVAMLSSALVISGCASTGGLATSANGGCNTGMSTAVGALLGAAIGASVGDSSYAATGAAIGGAVFAAGCLMINAHTIQKKSAAEVETAYKKANKGKLPQTTRVQQYSTVILPNQTVAANQNITVKSDLTVVEGVADPLQRVQEKLVLKDANGKVIRELVKDVQVSTAQGYSSGDFENSFSWKFPSSVSKGQYLLDTELLVNGKKVANNTRTITLV
;
A
#
# COMPACT_ATOMS: atom_id res chain seq x y z
N MET A 1 14.68 61.59 -8.24
CA MET A 1 13.27 61.48 -7.82
C MET A 1 12.87 60.01 -7.90
N LYS A 2 12.82 59.30 -6.77
CA LYS A 2 12.53 57.87 -6.69
C LYS A 2 11.09 57.71 -6.18
N LYS A 3 10.20 57.11 -6.97
CA LYS A 3 8.84 56.75 -6.55
C LYS A 3 8.87 55.41 -5.84
N THR A 4 8.47 55.45 -4.58
CA THR A 4 8.10 54.34 -3.70
C THR A 4 6.85 53.64 -4.24
N ILE A 5 6.90 52.30 -4.32
CA ILE A 5 5.71 51.45 -4.34
C ILE A 5 5.86 50.46 -3.19
N SER A 6 5.08 50.72 -2.14
CA SER A 6 4.78 49.81 -1.04
C SER A 6 3.77 48.77 -1.53
N VAL A 7 4.05 47.47 -1.39
CA VAL A 7 3.00 46.44 -1.34
C VAL A 7 3.37 45.40 -0.29
N ALA A 8 2.63 45.50 0.82
CA ALA A 8 2.12 44.47 1.70
C ALA A 8 3.00 43.23 1.99
N MET A 9 3.55 43.24 3.21
CA MET A 9 3.79 42.05 4.01
C MET A 9 2.52 41.17 4.04
N LEU A 10 2.61 39.96 3.49
CA LEU A 10 1.66 38.88 3.77
C LEU A 10 2.39 37.81 4.60
N SER A 11 2.35 38.00 5.92
CA SER A 11 2.72 37.00 6.90
C SER A 11 1.73 35.83 6.81
N SER A 12 2.20 34.66 6.40
CA SER A 12 1.52 33.38 6.63
C SER A 12 2.57 32.38 7.07
N ALA A 13 2.92 32.46 8.35
CA ALA A 13 3.67 31.45 9.06
C ALA A 13 2.79 30.21 9.21
N LEU A 14 2.92 29.23 8.32
CA LEU A 14 2.57 27.84 8.58
C LEU A 14 3.82 27.13 9.06
N VAL A 15 4.22 27.42 10.29
CA VAL A 15 5.09 26.54 11.07
C VAL A 15 4.27 25.31 11.43
N ILE A 16 4.28 24.30 10.55
CA ILE A 16 3.95 22.93 10.94
C ILE A 16 5.19 22.40 11.66
N SER A 17 5.35 22.81 12.92
CA SER A 17 6.16 22.07 13.89
C SER A 17 5.42 20.79 14.24
N GLY A 18 5.46 19.83 13.31
CA GLY A 18 5.09 18.44 13.57
C GLY A 18 6.34 17.72 14.04
N CYS A 19 6.36 17.34 15.33
CA CYS A 19 7.43 16.58 15.95
C CYS A 19 7.83 15.39 15.08
N ALA A 20 9.14 15.29 14.80
CA ALA A 20 9.76 14.05 14.38
C ALA A 20 9.52 13.00 15.48
N SER A 21 8.57 12.12 15.23
CA SER A 21 8.41 10.87 15.96
C SER A 21 8.40 9.78 14.91
N THR A 22 9.59 9.25 14.62
CA THR A 22 9.80 7.97 13.94
C THR A 22 9.25 6.87 14.82
N GLY A 23 7.93 6.71 14.81
CA GLY A 23 7.20 5.66 15.48
C GLY A 23 6.03 5.31 14.57
N GLY A 24 5.93 4.05 14.17
CA GLY A 24 4.93 3.59 13.22
C GLY A 24 3.55 4.18 13.52
N LEU A 25 3.04 4.98 12.59
CA LEU A 25 1.62 5.33 12.58
C LEU A 25 0.85 4.07 12.21
N ALA A 26 0.49 3.30 13.23
CA ALA A 26 -0.59 2.36 13.16
C ALA A 26 -1.85 3.15 12.76
N THR A 27 -2.33 2.93 11.55
CA THR A 27 -3.60 3.50 11.11
C THR A 27 -4.69 2.95 12.01
N SER A 28 -5.24 3.81 12.88
CA SER A 28 -6.48 3.56 13.57
C SER A 28 -7.55 3.23 12.54
N ALA A 29 -8.01 1.99 12.56
CA ALA A 29 -9.17 1.51 11.83
C ALA A 29 -10.50 2.08 12.36
N ASN A 30 -10.51 3.27 12.97
CA ASN A 30 -11.67 3.80 13.66
C ASN A 30 -11.77 5.32 13.47
N GLY A 31 -12.73 5.78 12.65
CA GLY A 31 -13.11 7.19 12.60
C GLY A 31 -13.72 7.67 11.28
N GLY A 32 -15.06 7.61 11.19
CA GLY A 32 -15.89 8.53 10.40
C GLY A 32 -15.89 8.37 8.87
N CYS A 33 -17.03 7.92 8.33
CA CYS A 33 -17.36 8.02 6.90
C CYS A 33 -17.53 9.48 6.47
N ASN A 34 -16.44 10.14 6.06
CA ASN A 34 -16.50 11.39 5.30
C ASN A 34 -15.52 11.33 4.13
N THR A 35 -16.06 11.21 2.92
CA THR A 35 -15.33 11.06 1.66
C THR A 35 -14.32 12.18 1.39
N GLY A 36 -14.54 13.40 1.92
CA GLY A 36 -13.60 14.51 1.78
C GLY A 36 -12.41 14.49 2.73
N MET A 37 -12.54 13.83 3.89
CA MET A 37 -11.46 13.76 4.87
C MET A 37 -10.55 12.56 4.61
N SER A 38 -11.09 11.46 4.09
CA SER A 38 -10.34 10.23 3.89
C SER A 38 -9.40 10.28 2.67
N THR A 39 -9.74 11.03 1.61
CA THR A 39 -8.82 11.32 0.49
C THR A 39 -7.68 12.26 0.90
N ALA A 40 -7.97 13.26 1.73
CA ALA A 40 -6.94 14.16 2.28
C ALA A 40 -5.97 13.40 3.21
N VAL A 41 -6.50 12.56 4.10
CA VAL A 41 -5.68 11.72 4.99
C VAL A 41 -4.86 10.69 4.20
N GLY A 42 -5.47 10.04 3.21
CA GLY A 42 -4.77 9.13 2.32
C GLY A 42 -3.65 9.80 1.52
N ALA A 43 -3.92 10.97 0.93
CA ALA A 43 -2.93 11.72 0.15
C ALA A 43 -1.82 12.29 1.03
N LEU A 44 -2.12 12.73 2.26
CA LEU A 44 -1.11 13.22 3.21
C LEU A 44 -0.26 12.09 3.77
N LEU A 45 -0.83 10.92 4.07
CA LEU A 45 -0.08 9.73 4.49
C LEU A 45 0.78 9.21 3.35
N GLY A 46 0.20 9.11 2.15
CA GLY A 46 0.91 8.82 0.94
C GLY A 46 2.08 9.79 0.71
N ALA A 47 1.87 11.10 0.92
CA ALA A 47 2.89 12.12 0.76
C ALA A 47 4.01 11.98 1.80
N ALA A 48 3.67 11.75 3.07
CA ALA A 48 4.63 11.60 4.16
C ALA A 48 5.44 10.29 4.00
N ILE A 49 4.77 9.21 3.62
CA ILE A 49 5.39 7.91 3.30
C ILE A 49 6.29 8.09 2.08
N GLY A 50 5.83 8.75 1.03
CA GLY A 50 6.62 9.07 -0.15
C GLY A 50 7.80 10.01 0.11
N ALA A 51 7.68 10.95 1.06
CA ALA A 51 8.77 11.84 1.44
C ALA A 51 9.86 11.14 2.29
N SER A 52 9.50 10.07 3.01
CA SER A 52 10.45 9.32 3.85
C SER A 52 11.49 8.49 3.09
N VAL A 53 11.32 8.31 1.77
CA VAL A 53 12.29 7.62 0.88
C VAL A 53 13.29 8.58 0.20
N GLY A 54 13.44 9.79 0.73
CA GLY A 54 14.58 10.67 0.45
C GLY A 54 14.48 11.57 -0.78
N ASP A 55 13.41 11.43 -1.59
CA ASP A 55 13.20 12.26 -2.79
C ASP A 55 11.76 12.79 -2.89
N SER A 56 11.62 14.06 -3.24
CA SER A 56 10.34 14.77 -3.29
C SER A 56 9.38 14.23 -4.37
N SER A 57 9.92 13.61 -5.42
CA SER A 57 9.16 12.91 -6.47
C SER A 57 8.38 11.71 -5.91
N TYR A 58 8.93 11.04 -4.91
CA TYR A 58 8.26 9.93 -4.24
C TYR A 58 7.18 10.41 -3.27
N ALA A 59 7.25 11.64 -2.74
CA ALA A 59 6.16 12.25 -1.98
C ALA A 59 4.92 12.45 -2.86
N ALA A 60 5.08 12.96 -4.08
CA ALA A 60 3.97 13.09 -5.02
C ALA A 60 3.42 11.72 -5.45
N THR A 61 4.31 10.76 -5.73
CA THR A 61 3.94 9.39 -6.08
C THR A 61 3.23 8.69 -4.94
N GLY A 62 3.76 8.83 -3.73
CA GLY A 62 3.17 8.32 -2.50
C GLY A 62 1.83 8.96 -2.22
N ALA A 63 1.67 10.28 -2.40
CA ALA A 63 0.39 10.99 -2.23
C ALA A 63 -0.66 10.52 -3.23
N ALA A 64 -0.25 10.29 -4.48
CA ALA A 64 -1.11 9.74 -5.52
C ALA A 64 -1.50 8.27 -5.24
N ILE A 65 -0.61 7.49 -4.63
CA ILE A 65 -0.85 6.09 -4.22
C ILE A 65 -1.68 6.01 -2.94
N GLY A 66 -1.45 6.90 -1.98
CA GLY A 66 -2.12 6.94 -0.68
C GLY A 66 -3.49 7.61 -0.72
N GLY A 67 -3.75 8.46 -1.72
CA GLY A 67 -5.01 9.22 -1.92
C GLY A 67 -6.23 8.38 -2.30
N ALA A 68 -6.36 7.17 -1.76
CA ALA A 68 -7.45 6.27 -2.04
C ALA A 68 -8.81 6.94 -1.71
N VAL A 69 -9.68 6.95 -2.71
CA VAL A 69 -11.06 7.41 -2.64
C VAL A 69 -11.87 6.42 -1.79
N PHE A 70 -12.31 6.85 -0.61
CA PHE A 70 -13.21 6.11 0.28
C PHE A 70 -14.67 6.29 -0.14
N ALA A 71 -14.97 6.03 -1.42
CA ALA A 71 -16.32 6.16 -1.94
C ALA A 71 -17.02 4.78 -1.95
N ALA A 72 -17.96 4.63 -1.02
CA ALA A 72 -18.97 3.57 -0.88
C ALA A 72 -18.70 2.51 0.24
N GLY A 73 -19.56 2.57 1.26
CA GLY A 73 -19.73 1.55 2.31
C GLY A 73 -18.78 1.67 3.50
N CYS A 74 -19.14 1.12 4.66
CA CYS A 74 -18.25 0.94 5.82
C CYS A 74 -17.55 -0.43 5.75
N LEU A 75 -16.88 -0.78 4.65
CA LEU A 75 -16.12 -2.03 4.57
C LEU A 75 -14.84 -1.89 5.40
N MET A 76 -14.83 -2.41 6.62
CA MET A 76 -13.59 -2.49 7.41
C MET A 76 -12.71 -3.59 6.80
N ILE A 77 -11.56 -3.20 6.26
CA ILE A 77 -10.54 -4.12 5.76
C ILE A 77 -9.41 -4.16 6.77
N ASN A 78 -9.21 -5.31 7.39
CA ASN A 78 -8.06 -5.57 8.25
C ASN A 78 -6.90 -6.06 7.39
N ALA A 79 -5.72 -5.48 7.55
CA ALA A 79 -4.53 -5.90 6.82
C ALA A 79 -3.44 -6.38 7.78
N HIS A 80 -2.80 -7.49 7.47
CA HIS A 80 -1.77 -8.09 8.31
C HIS A 80 -0.65 -8.71 7.46
N THR A 81 0.59 -8.59 7.93
CA THR A 81 1.76 -9.07 7.20
C THR A 81 2.67 -9.88 8.10
N ILE A 82 3.15 -11.02 7.61
CA ILE A 82 4.07 -11.93 8.29
C ILE A 82 5.30 -12.10 7.41
N GLN A 83 6.49 -11.93 7.98
CA GLN A 83 7.73 -12.33 7.31
C GLN A 83 8.00 -13.81 7.59
N LYS A 84 7.90 -14.64 6.56
CA LYS A 84 8.15 -16.09 6.62
C LYS A 84 9.63 -16.42 6.55
N LYS A 85 10.41 -15.65 5.79
CA LYS A 85 11.87 -15.77 5.69
C LYS A 85 12.51 -14.40 5.69
N SER A 86 13.63 -14.31 6.39
CA SER A 86 14.46 -13.10 6.48
C SER A 86 15.16 -12.77 5.17
N ALA A 87 15.70 -11.55 5.09
CA ALA A 87 16.56 -11.10 4.01
C ALA A 87 17.74 -12.07 3.76
N ALA A 88 18.45 -12.44 4.83
CA ALA A 88 19.62 -13.30 4.75
C ALA A 88 19.29 -14.67 4.14
N GLU A 89 18.16 -15.27 4.53
CA GLU A 89 17.71 -16.57 3.99
C GLU A 89 17.38 -16.47 2.50
N VAL A 90 16.61 -15.45 2.10
CA VAL A 90 16.17 -15.26 0.72
C VAL A 90 17.35 -14.91 -0.19
N GLU A 91 18.25 -14.04 0.26
CA GLU A 91 19.45 -13.66 -0.48
C GLU A 91 20.45 -14.80 -0.60
N THR A 92 20.63 -15.60 0.45
CA THR A 92 21.50 -16.79 0.40
C THR A 92 20.94 -17.81 -0.59
N ALA A 93 19.63 -18.07 -0.55
CA ALA A 93 18.96 -18.93 -1.51
C ALA A 93 19.12 -18.40 -2.95
N TYR A 94 18.96 -17.08 -3.14
CA TYR A 94 19.16 -16.45 -4.44
C TYR A 94 20.59 -16.59 -4.94
N LYS A 95 21.60 -16.25 -4.12
CA LYS A 95 23.02 -16.38 -4.46
C LYS A 95 23.38 -17.82 -4.83
N LYS A 96 22.86 -18.81 -4.09
CA LYS A 96 23.07 -20.24 -4.39
C LYS A 96 22.55 -20.61 -5.79
N ALA A 97 21.41 -20.06 -6.20
CA ALA A 97 20.84 -20.27 -7.53
C ALA A 97 21.54 -19.42 -8.63
N ASN A 98 22.20 -18.32 -8.27
CA ASN A 98 22.71 -17.31 -9.21
C ASN A 98 24.24 -17.10 -9.13
N LYS A 99 25.01 -18.19 -9.00
CA LYS A 99 26.50 -18.17 -9.02
C LYS A 99 27.12 -17.21 -8.00
N GLY A 100 26.53 -17.13 -6.81
CA GLY A 100 26.99 -16.28 -5.71
C GLY A 100 26.63 -14.80 -5.82
N LYS A 101 25.85 -14.40 -6.83
CA LYS A 101 25.54 -12.98 -7.11
C LYS A 101 24.10 -12.64 -6.74
N LEU A 102 23.91 -11.44 -6.20
CA LEU A 102 22.61 -10.78 -6.08
C LEU A 102 22.21 -10.12 -7.40
N PRO A 103 20.92 -9.83 -7.61
CA PRO A 103 20.49 -9.12 -8.80
C PRO A 103 21.03 -7.68 -8.82
N GLN A 104 21.16 -7.09 -10.00
CA GLN A 104 21.54 -5.68 -10.12
C GLN A 104 20.44 -4.75 -9.59
N THR A 105 19.20 -5.05 -9.95
CA THR A 105 18.01 -4.33 -9.52
C THR A 105 17.16 -5.16 -8.60
N THR A 106 16.57 -4.51 -7.59
CA THR A 106 15.61 -5.16 -6.68
C THR A 106 14.47 -5.77 -7.50
N ARG A 107 14.09 -7.00 -7.17
CA ARG A 107 13.05 -7.72 -7.91
C ARG A 107 12.21 -8.61 -7.02
N VAL A 108 11.01 -8.87 -7.51
CA VAL A 108 10.08 -9.85 -6.95
C VAL A 108 10.33 -11.18 -7.66
N GLN A 109 10.68 -12.22 -6.91
CA GLN A 109 10.85 -13.57 -7.44
C GLN A 109 9.53 -14.31 -7.58
N GLN A 110 8.62 -14.07 -6.64
CA GLN A 110 7.32 -14.74 -6.57
C GLN A 110 6.28 -13.73 -6.10
N TYR A 111 5.11 -13.76 -6.74
CA TYR A 111 3.91 -13.07 -6.26
C TYR A 111 2.68 -13.88 -6.66
N SER A 112 1.91 -14.32 -5.67
CA SER A 112 0.68 -15.07 -5.91
C SER A 112 -0.39 -14.69 -4.91
N THR A 113 -1.63 -14.60 -5.38
CA THR A 113 -2.79 -14.29 -4.54
C THR A 113 -3.84 -15.39 -4.59
N VAL A 114 -4.46 -15.65 -3.43
CA VAL A 114 -5.60 -16.56 -3.27
C VAL A 114 -6.71 -15.88 -2.47
N ILE A 115 -7.95 -16.17 -2.81
CA ILE A 115 -9.14 -15.71 -2.08
C ILE A 115 -9.66 -16.88 -1.25
N LEU A 116 -9.79 -16.67 0.05
CA LEU A 116 -10.29 -17.61 1.03
C LEU A 116 -11.64 -17.15 1.60
N PRO A 117 -12.57 -18.08 1.89
CA PRO A 117 -12.42 -19.53 1.69
C PRO A 117 -12.58 -19.96 0.22
N ASN A 118 -13.26 -19.17 -0.60
CA ASN A 118 -13.39 -19.35 -2.05
C ASN A 118 -13.90 -18.04 -2.69
N GLN A 119 -14.16 -18.05 -4.00
CA GLN A 119 -14.58 -16.86 -4.76
C GLN A 119 -16.10 -16.58 -4.73
N THR A 120 -16.91 -17.45 -4.12
CA THR A 120 -18.37 -17.27 -3.95
C THR A 120 -18.70 -17.14 -2.48
N VAL A 121 -19.23 -15.98 -2.09
CA VAL A 121 -19.32 -15.57 -0.69
C VAL A 121 -20.71 -15.04 -0.39
N ALA A 122 -21.23 -15.34 0.79
CA ALA A 122 -22.46 -14.74 1.27
C ALA A 122 -22.18 -13.38 1.93
N ALA A 123 -23.21 -12.54 2.05
CA ALA A 123 -23.12 -11.35 2.89
C ALA A 123 -22.73 -11.72 4.33
N ASN A 124 -21.95 -10.85 4.97
CA ASN A 124 -21.35 -11.01 6.30
C ASN A 124 -20.36 -12.17 6.47
N GLN A 125 -20.11 -12.96 5.42
CA GLN A 125 -19.05 -13.96 5.41
C GLN A 125 -17.68 -13.27 5.36
N ASN A 126 -16.74 -13.79 6.15
CA ASN A 126 -15.37 -13.29 6.14
C ASN A 126 -14.66 -13.72 4.86
N ILE A 127 -14.01 -12.77 4.21
CA ILE A 127 -13.22 -12.95 3.01
C ILE A 127 -11.81 -12.55 3.34
N THR A 128 -10.85 -13.39 2.97
CA THR A 128 -9.44 -13.08 3.12
C THR A 128 -8.75 -13.24 1.79
N VAL A 129 -8.11 -12.17 1.33
CA VAL A 129 -7.14 -12.21 0.23
C VAL A 129 -5.79 -12.44 0.87
N LYS A 130 -5.17 -13.58 0.57
CA LYS A 130 -3.83 -13.92 1.03
C LYS A 130 -2.86 -13.82 -0.14
N SER A 131 -1.76 -13.12 0.08
CA SER A 131 -0.72 -12.85 -0.90
C SER A 131 0.61 -13.39 -0.39
N ASP A 132 1.22 -14.27 -1.16
CA ASP A 132 2.57 -14.79 -0.91
C ASP A 132 3.53 -14.10 -1.88
N LEU A 133 4.60 -13.49 -1.34
CA LEU A 133 5.59 -12.80 -2.16
C LEU A 133 7.02 -12.97 -1.65
N THR A 134 7.97 -13.08 -2.57
CA THR A 134 9.40 -13.13 -2.24
C THR A 134 10.13 -12.00 -2.96
N VAL A 135 10.81 -11.15 -2.21
CA VAL A 135 11.55 -9.99 -2.72
C VAL A 135 13.03 -10.18 -2.44
N VAL A 136 13.87 -9.89 -3.44
CA VAL A 136 15.34 -9.92 -3.35
C VAL A 136 15.85 -8.54 -3.65
N GLU A 137 16.71 -8.04 -2.78
CA GLU A 137 17.35 -6.75 -2.92
C GLU A 137 18.39 -6.73 -4.05
N GLY A 138 18.42 -5.61 -4.78
CA GLY A 138 19.39 -5.33 -5.82
C GLY A 138 20.62 -4.61 -5.27
N VAL A 139 21.79 -4.87 -5.86
CA VAL A 139 23.03 -4.22 -5.43
C VAL A 139 23.18 -2.78 -5.95
N ALA A 140 22.59 -2.45 -7.09
CA ALA A 140 22.66 -1.12 -7.70
C ALA A 140 21.39 -0.29 -7.47
N ASP A 141 20.25 -0.96 -7.30
CA ASP A 141 18.96 -0.36 -6.93
C ASP A 141 18.45 -1.07 -5.66
N PRO A 142 18.88 -0.59 -4.46
CA PRO A 142 18.54 -1.21 -3.18
C PRO A 142 17.06 -1.08 -2.88
N LEU A 143 16.58 -1.93 -1.98
CA LEU A 143 15.16 -2.03 -1.70
C LEU A 143 14.74 -0.93 -0.72
N GLN A 144 13.88 -0.03 -1.19
CA GLN A 144 13.39 1.10 -0.40
C GLN A 144 12.02 0.85 0.19
N ARG A 145 11.13 0.16 -0.54
CA ARG A 145 9.78 -0.16 -0.04
C ARG A 145 9.10 -1.22 -0.88
N VAL A 146 8.29 -2.06 -0.24
CA VAL A 146 7.33 -2.96 -0.89
C VAL A 146 5.93 -2.67 -0.37
N GLN A 147 5.00 -2.43 -1.29
CA GLN A 147 3.61 -2.15 -0.97
C GLN A 147 2.69 -3.04 -1.80
N GLU A 148 1.58 -3.46 -1.22
CA GLU A 148 0.51 -4.11 -1.95
C GLU A 148 -0.73 -3.23 -1.93
N LYS A 149 -1.24 -2.93 -3.11
CA LYS A 149 -2.47 -2.18 -3.35
C LYS A 149 -3.59 -3.15 -3.68
N LEU A 150 -4.71 -3.01 -3.01
CA LEU A 150 -5.96 -3.72 -3.27
C LEU A 150 -6.98 -2.74 -3.83
N VAL A 151 -7.59 -3.07 -4.95
CA VAL A 151 -8.68 -2.30 -5.58
C VAL A 151 -9.87 -3.21 -5.78
N LEU A 152 -10.97 -2.90 -5.11
CA LEU A 152 -12.24 -3.58 -5.26
C LEU A 152 -13.18 -2.75 -6.13
N LYS A 153 -13.72 -3.36 -7.17
CA LYS A 153 -14.65 -2.76 -8.12
C LYS A 153 -15.98 -3.50 -8.12
N ASP A 154 -17.06 -2.77 -8.34
CA ASP A 154 -18.38 -3.36 -8.57
C ASP A 154 -18.51 -3.96 -9.99
N ALA A 155 -19.68 -4.51 -10.30
CA ALA A 155 -19.98 -5.12 -11.59
C ALA A 155 -19.88 -4.17 -12.79
N ASN A 156 -19.96 -2.85 -12.56
CA ASN A 156 -19.82 -1.82 -13.59
C ASN A 156 -18.37 -1.34 -13.74
N GLY A 157 -17.43 -1.94 -12.99
CA GLY A 157 -16.03 -1.54 -12.97
C GLY A 157 -15.76 -0.29 -12.13
N LYS A 158 -16.76 0.23 -11.41
CA LYS A 158 -16.56 1.39 -10.52
C LYS A 158 -15.76 0.95 -9.31
N VAL A 159 -14.67 1.66 -9.01
CA VAL A 159 -13.90 1.45 -7.78
C VAL A 159 -14.79 1.77 -6.59
N ILE A 160 -15.05 0.75 -5.77
CA ILE A 160 -15.79 0.89 -4.52
C ILE A 160 -14.85 0.93 -3.32
N ARG A 161 -13.66 0.31 -3.42
CA ARG A 161 -12.61 0.43 -2.41
C ARG A 161 -11.22 0.38 -3.01
N GLU A 162 -10.32 1.10 -2.36
CA GLU A 162 -8.90 1.03 -2.60
C GLU A 162 -8.17 1.06 -1.24
N LEU A 163 -7.14 0.24 -1.09
CA LEU A 163 -6.29 0.17 0.09
C LEU A 163 -4.86 -0.08 -0.34
N VAL A 164 -3.90 0.57 0.31
CA VAL A 164 -2.47 0.31 0.13
C VAL A 164 -1.87 -0.09 1.47
N LYS A 165 -1.10 -1.16 1.48
CA LYS A 165 -0.44 -1.69 2.67
C LYS A 165 1.04 -1.91 2.41
N ASP A 166 1.88 -1.40 3.30
CA ASP A 166 3.30 -1.76 3.32
C ASP A 166 3.44 -3.25 3.70
N VAL A 167 4.13 -4.02 2.85
CA VAL A 167 4.29 -5.47 3.02
C VAL A 167 5.53 -5.81 3.85
N GLN A 168 6.46 -4.88 3.97
CA GLN A 168 7.66 -5.10 4.76
C GLN A 168 7.42 -4.74 6.23
N VAL A 169 8.10 -5.50 7.09
CA VAL A 169 8.27 -5.11 8.49
C VAL A 169 9.40 -4.08 8.53
N SER A 170 9.12 -2.87 9.02
CA SER A 170 10.16 -1.87 9.27
C SER A 170 11.10 -2.41 10.34
N THR A 171 12.37 -2.64 9.99
CA THR A 171 13.41 -2.90 10.99
C THR A 171 14.00 -1.58 11.47
N ALA A 172 14.83 -1.60 12.51
CA ALA A 172 15.56 -0.41 12.95
C ALA A 172 16.51 0.14 11.86
N GLN A 173 16.85 -0.69 10.86
CA GLN A 173 17.73 -0.39 9.74
C GLN A 173 16.97 -0.08 8.43
N GLY A 174 15.64 -0.03 8.46
CA GLY A 174 14.79 0.25 7.30
C GLY A 174 14.11 -1.00 6.73
N TYR A 175 13.79 -0.93 5.44
CA TYR A 175 13.08 -1.95 4.69
C TYR A 175 14.06 -3.05 4.21
N SER A 176 13.65 -4.31 4.23
CA SER A 176 14.53 -5.44 3.91
C SER A 176 13.91 -6.44 2.93
N SER A 177 14.76 -7.19 2.22
CA SER A 177 14.36 -8.32 1.39
C SER A 177 13.74 -9.44 2.25
N GLY A 178 13.07 -10.41 1.63
CA GLY A 178 12.43 -11.49 2.39
C GLY A 178 11.30 -12.20 1.66
N ASP A 179 10.77 -13.22 2.32
CA ASP A 179 9.54 -13.91 1.92
C ASP A 179 8.43 -13.48 2.89
N PHE A 180 7.37 -12.91 2.34
CA PHE A 180 6.27 -12.31 3.09
C PHE A 180 4.95 -12.97 2.73
N GLU A 181 4.10 -13.09 3.73
CA GLU A 181 2.68 -13.37 3.57
C GLU A 181 1.91 -12.12 4.00
N ASN A 182 1.18 -11.52 3.06
CA ASN A 182 0.29 -10.39 3.34
C ASN A 182 -1.16 -10.86 3.25
N SER A 183 -2.04 -10.24 4.03
CA SER A 183 -3.46 -10.57 4.02
C SER A 183 -4.32 -9.33 4.14
N PHE A 184 -5.45 -9.34 3.42
CA PHE A 184 -6.53 -8.36 3.54
C PHE A 184 -7.82 -9.10 3.86
N SER A 185 -8.47 -8.76 4.96
CA SER A 185 -9.69 -9.43 5.41
C SER A 185 -10.84 -8.47 5.63
N TRP A 186 -12.00 -8.78 5.06
CA TRP A 186 -13.22 -7.98 5.21
C TRP A 186 -14.48 -8.83 5.10
N LYS A 187 -15.63 -8.18 5.29
CA LYS A 187 -16.96 -8.76 5.11
C LYS A 187 -17.80 -7.83 4.25
N PHE A 188 -18.56 -8.34 3.29
CA PHE A 188 -19.59 -7.55 2.61
C PHE A 188 -20.81 -7.38 3.51
N PRO A 189 -21.26 -6.15 3.85
CA PRO A 189 -22.51 -5.93 4.54
C PRO A 189 -23.70 -6.45 3.73
N SER A 190 -24.79 -6.81 4.40
CA SER A 190 -26.05 -7.21 3.75
C SER A 190 -26.69 -6.11 2.89
N SER A 191 -26.29 -4.85 3.07
CA SER A 191 -26.75 -3.71 2.26
C SER A 191 -26.08 -3.63 0.88
N VAL A 192 -25.01 -4.39 0.65
CA VAL A 192 -24.30 -4.41 -0.63
C VAL A 192 -25.07 -5.28 -1.63
N SER A 193 -25.16 -4.81 -2.88
CA SER A 193 -25.86 -5.54 -3.93
C SER A 193 -25.15 -6.85 -4.28
N LYS A 194 -25.93 -7.92 -4.42
CA LYS A 194 -25.42 -9.21 -4.89
C LYS A 194 -24.91 -9.11 -6.33
N GLY A 195 -23.97 -9.95 -6.71
CA GLY A 195 -23.39 -9.96 -8.05
C GLY A 195 -21.87 -10.14 -8.06
N GLN A 196 -21.26 -9.82 -9.20
CA GLN A 196 -19.82 -9.97 -9.39
C GLN A 196 -19.07 -8.70 -9.02
N TYR A 197 -17.96 -8.89 -8.32
CA TYR A 197 -17.00 -7.86 -7.93
C TYR A 197 -15.64 -8.23 -8.50
N LEU A 198 -14.92 -7.25 -9.05
CA LEU A 198 -13.55 -7.43 -9.49
C LEU A 198 -12.59 -6.97 -8.41
N LEU A 199 -11.67 -7.85 -8.05
CA LEU A 199 -10.59 -7.59 -7.11
C LEU A 199 -9.28 -7.54 -7.86
N ASP A 200 -8.69 -6.36 -7.96
CA ASP A 200 -7.33 -6.18 -8.44
C ASP A 200 -6.37 -6.06 -7.24
N THR A 201 -5.26 -6.77 -7.30
CA THR A 201 -4.13 -6.58 -6.39
C THR A 201 -2.89 -6.19 -7.19
N GLU A 202 -2.20 -5.14 -6.77
CA GLU A 202 -0.99 -4.64 -7.43
C GLU A 202 0.16 -4.63 -6.43
N LEU A 203 1.30 -5.21 -6.82
CA LEU A 203 2.53 -5.17 -6.04
C LEU A 203 3.41 -4.04 -6.54
N LEU A 204 3.80 -3.15 -5.63
CA LEU A 204 4.68 -2.02 -5.88
C LEU A 204 6.01 -2.22 -5.16
N VAL A 205 7.11 -2.04 -5.88
CA VAL A 205 8.48 -2.03 -5.34
C VAL A 205 9.11 -0.70 -5.68
N ASN A 206 9.61 0.01 -4.67
CA ASN A 206 10.17 1.35 -4.81
C ASN A 206 9.20 2.31 -5.56
N GLY A 207 7.89 2.17 -5.28
CA GLY A 207 6.82 2.95 -5.91
C GLY A 207 6.45 2.52 -7.34
N LYS A 208 7.15 1.56 -7.94
CA LYS A 208 6.87 1.06 -9.29
C LYS A 208 6.01 -0.19 -9.23
N LYS A 209 4.94 -0.27 -10.01
CA LYS A 209 4.17 -1.50 -10.18
C LYS A 209 5.03 -2.56 -10.88
N VAL A 210 5.21 -3.70 -10.22
CA VAL A 210 6.05 -4.82 -10.73
C VAL A 210 5.25 -6.08 -10.99
N ALA A 211 4.06 -6.22 -10.38
CA ALA A 211 3.15 -7.33 -10.64
C ALA A 211 1.71 -6.95 -10.31
N ASN A 212 0.75 -7.69 -10.88
CA ASN A 212 -0.66 -7.56 -10.53
C ASN A 212 -1.39 -8.90 -10.67
N ASN A 213 -2.52 -9.04 -9.98
CA ASN A 213 -3.46 -10.13 -10.15
C ASN A 213 -4.88 -9.56 -10.18
N THR A 214 -5.76 -10.19 -10.96
CA THR A 214 -7.19 -9.86 -11.00
C THR A 214 -7.99 -11.12 -10.70
N ARG A 215 -8.97 -11.02 -9.81
CA ARG A 215 -9.85 -12.11 -9.42
C ARG A 215 -11.30 -11.61 -9.37
N THR A 216 -12.24 -12.51 -9.57
CA THR A 216 -13.67 -12.21 -9.43
C THR A 216 -14.18 -12.78 -8.10
N ILE A 217 -15.00 -12.00 -7.40
CA ILE A 217 -15.75 -12.44 -6.23
C ILE A 217 -17.23 -12.38 -6.57
N THR A 218 -17.94 -13.48 -6.38
CA THR A 218 -19.40 -13.55 -6.56
C THR A 218 -20.06 -13.47 -5.18
N LEU A 219 -20.79 -12.39 -4.94
CA LEU A 219 -21.60 -12.20 -3.74
C LEU A 219 -23.02 -12.75 -3.97
N VAL A 220 -23.43 -13.74 -3.17
CA VAL A 220 -24.73 -14.44 -3.27
C VAL A 220 -25.71 -14.11 -2.17
#